data_AF-A0A976FD00-F1
#
_entry.id   AF-A0A976FD00-F1
#
_cell.length_a   1.000
_cell.length_b   1.000
_cell.length_c   1.000
_cell.angle_alpha   90.00
_cell.angle_beta   90.00
_cell.angle_gamma   90.00
#
_symmetry.space_group_name_H-M   'P 1'
#
loop_
_entity.id
_entity.type
_entity.pdbx_description
1 polymer ?
#
loop_
_entity_poly.entity_id
_entity_poly.type
_entity_poly.pdbx_seq_one_letter_code
_entity_poly.pdbx_strand_id
1 'polypeptide(L)'
;MLLFKPLKYAFDHFHISFTRDNTGAFRLKLFDPNIRNTRLIDMVIDSSRNKKVLDATQITELCENILLMQEPCEFDVNTTFGDVDGNALAFIGLERPFNRCLYLHTSVARILALENGWVEASYDFPDFWSDVDLNDKMDFFSSQSSGG
;
A
#
# COMPACT_ATOMS: atom_id res chain seq x y z
N MET A 1 -6.37 1.39 7.50
CA MET A 1 -5.71 1.21 6.19
C MET A 1 -5.59 -0.28 5.88
N LEU A 2 -6.54 -0.85 5.13
CA LEU A 2 -6.47 -2.24 4.66
C LEU A 2 -5.82 -2.33 3.26
N LEU A 3 -4.54 -1.95 3.16
CA LEU A 3 -3.74 -2.37 2.01
C LEU A 3 -3.49 -3.87 2.12
N PHE A 4 -3.56 -4.58 0.99
CA PHE A 4 -3.11 -5.97 0.91
C PHE A 4 -1.72 -6.07 1.54
N LYS A 5 -1.56 -6.94 2.56
CA LYS A 5 -0.39 -6.93 3.46
C LYS A 5 0.96 -6.87 2.72
N PRO A 6 1.19 -7.62 1.61
CA PRO A 6 2.40 -7.49 0.82
C PRO A 6 2.68 -6.10 0.26
N LEU A 7 1.66 -5.43 -0.28
CA LEU A 7 1.80 -4.06 -0.81
C LEU A 7 2.06 -3.07 0.31
N LYS A 8 1.40 -3.22 1.47
CA LYS A 8 1.69 -2.42 2.65
C LYS A 8 3.14 -2.58 3.09
N TYR A 9 3.62 -3.81 3.18
CA TYR A 9 5.00 -4.10 3.57
C TYR A 9 6.01 -3.48 2.59
N ALA A 10 5.82 -3.68 1.29
CA ALA A 10 6.69 -3.12 0.25
C ALA A 10 6.70 -1.59 0.27
N PHE A 11 5.56 -0.95 0.55
CA PHE A 11 5.48 0.50 0.70
C PHE A 11 6.22 0.99 1.95
N ASP A 12 5.99 0.36 3.11
CA ASP A 12 6.62 0.71 4.38
C ASP A 12 8.18 0.55 4.33
N HIS A 13 8.70 -0.22 3.36
CA HIS A 13 10.14 -0.43 3.11
C HIS A 13 10.66 0.28 1.86
N PHE A 14 9.90 1.22 1.29
CA PHE A 14 10.31 2.02 0.11
C PHE A 14 10.61 1.21 -1.15
N HIS A 15 10.15 -0.05 -1.25
CA HIS A 15 10.30 -0.84 -2.47
C HIS A 15 9.34 -0.38 -3.57
N ILE A 16 8.21 0.23 -3.18
CA ILE A 16 7.19 0.78 -4.06
C ILE A 16 6.73 2.17 -3.56
N SER A 17 6.07 2.91 -4.45
CA SER A 17 5.25 4.07 -4.10
C SER A 17 3.93 4.02 -4.86
N PHE A 18 3.00 4.91 -4.52
CA PHE A 18 1.80 5.12 -5.31
C PHE A 18 1.78 6.56 -5.83
N THR A 19 1.42 6.72 -7.09
CA THR A 19 1.17 8.01 -7.72
C THR A 19 -0.30 8.12 -8.07
N ARG A 20 -0.85 9.32 -8.02
CA ARG A 20 -2.20 9.59 -8.49
C ARG A 20 -2.10 10.27 -9.85
N ASP A 21 -2.69 9.66 -10.88
CA ASP A 21 -2.70 10.25 -12.21
C ASP A 21 -3.81 11.30 -12.36
N ASN A 22 -3.83 11.97 -13.51
CA ASN A 22 -4.79 13.04 -13.81
C ASN A 22 -6.24 12.55 -13.93
N THR A 23 -6.46 11.24 -14.08
CA THR A 23 -7.80 10.62 -14.06
C THR A 23 -8.27 10.35 -12.63
N GLY A 24 -7.39 10.58 -11.65
CA GLY A 24 -7.64 10.33 -10.24
C GLY A 24 -7.34 8.88 -9.82
N ALA A 25 -6.89 8.03 -10.73
CA ALA A 25 -6.51 6.66 -10.47
C ALA A 25 -5.15 6.59 -9.76
N PHE A 26 -5.01 5.64 -8.83
CA PHE A 26 -3.73 5.36 -8.20
C PHE A 26 -2.97 4.34 -9.03
N ARG A 27 -1.68 4.57 -9.22
CA ARG A 27 -0.77 3.65 -9.89
C ARG A 27 0.35 3.30 -8.95
N LEU A 28 0.67 2.02 -8.87
CA LEU A 28 1.87 1.59 -8.16
C LEU A 28 3.08 1.93 -9.02
N LYS A 29 4.14 2.40 -8.39
CA LYS A 29 5.45 2.57 -9.00
C LYS A 29 6.44 1.70 -8.27
N LEU A 30 7.10 0.79 -9.00
CA LEU A 30 8.16 -0.04 -8.46
C LEU A 30 9.48 0.74 -8.42
N PHE A 31 10.15 0.73 -7.27
CA PHE A 31 11.48 1.32 -7.08
C PHE A 31 12.57 0.25 -6.93
N ASP A 32 12.26 -0.85 -6.25
CA ASP A 32 13.19 -1.97 -6.13
C ASP A 32 12.98 -2.97 -7.28
N PRO A 33 13.90 -3.06 -8.26
CA PRO A 33 13.78 -4.00 -9.37
C PRO A 33 13.92 -5.46 -8.94
N ASN A 34 14.50 -5.73 -7.76
CA ASN A 34 14.76 -7.10 -7.32
C ASN A 34 13.47 -7.87 -6.99
N ILE A 35 12.41 -7.17 -6.56
CA ILE A 35 11.13 -7.80 -6.25
C ILE A 35 10.20 -7.90 -7.46
N ARG A 36 10.61 -7.43 -8.64
CA ARG A 36 9.76 -7.36 -9.84
C ARG A 36 9.09 -8.69 -10.17
N ASN A 37 9.85 -9.79 -10.10
CA ASN A 37 9.35 -11.13 -10.41
C ASN A 37 8.83 -11.88 -9.18
N THR A 38 8.78 -11.23 -8.02
CA THR A 38 8.23 -11.81 -6.79
C THR A 38 6.71 -11.74 -6.86
N ARG A 39 6.04 -12.88 -6.67
CA ARG A 39 4.58 -12.91 -6.49
C ARG A 39 4.21 -12.11 -5.25
N LEU A 40 3.11 -11.36 -5.31
CA LEU A 40 2.68 -10.55 -4.17
C LEU A 40 2.53 -11.42 -2.89
N ILE A 41 1.97 -12.62 -3.02
CA ILE A 41 1.77 -13.56 -1.91
C ILE A 41 3.08 -14.15 -1.34
N ASP A 42 4.19 -14.07 -2.08
CA ASP A 42 5.49 -14.63 -1.69
C ASP A 42 6.42 -13.59 -1.06
N MET A 43 5.96 -12.36 -0.85
CA MET A 43 6.79 -11.29 -0.28
C MET A 43 7.43 -11.74 1.04
N VAL A 44 8.74 -11.55 1.15
CA VAL A 44 9.55 -12.00 2.29
C VAL A 44 9.95 -10.80 3.15
N ILE A 45 9.82 -10.94 4.47
CA ILE A 45 10.28 -9.99 5.49
C ILE A 45 11.77 -10.19 5.77
N ASP A 46 12.17 -11.45 5.93
CA ASP A 46 13.53 -11.86 6.25
C ASP A 46 13.90 -13.08 5.42
N SER A 47 14.79 -12.88 4.44
CA SER A 47 15.27 -13.93 3.54
C SER A 47 16.09 -14.99 4.26
N SER A 48 16.79 -14.64 5.34
CA SER A 48 17.60 -15.59 6.11
C SER A 48 16.75 -16.58 6.90
N ARG A 49 15.53 -16.19 7.27
CA ARG A 49 14.57 -17.01 8.02
C ARG A 49 13.40 -17.49 7.17
N ASN A 50 13.40 -17.17 5.87
CA ASN A 50 12.30 -17.38 4.95
C ASN A 50 10.94 -16.91 5.53
N LYS A 51 10.96 -15.83 6.30
CA LYS A 51 9.75 -15.33 6.98
C LYS A 51 8.95 -14.51 5.98
N LYS A 52 7.80 -15.02 5.55
CA LYS A 52 6.90 -14.33 4.61
C LYS A 52 6.01 -13.29 5.28
N VAL A 53 5.54 -12.33 4.50
CA VAL A 53 4.54 -11.33 4.90
C VAL A 53 3.17 -11.97 5.14
N LEU A 54 2.81 -12.96 4.32
CA LEU A 54 1.66 -13.84 4.53
C LEU A 54 2.17 -15.20 5.00
N ASP A 55 1.62 -15.70 6.10
CA ASP A 55 1.89 -17.07 6.53
C ASP A 55 1.13 -18.10 5.68
N ALA A 56 1.48 -19.38 5.82
CA ALA A 56 0.89 -20.45 5.03
C ALA A 56 -0.64 -20.57 5.23
N THR A 57 -1.13 -20.33 6.44
CA THR A 57 -2.56 -20.37 6.76
C THR A 57 -3.32 -19.26 6.03
N GLN A 58 -2.78 -18.04 6.04
CA GLN A 58 -3.34 -16.89 5.33
C GLN A 58 -3.33 -17.08 3.81
N ILE A 59 -2.29 -17.72 3.26
CA ILE A 59 -2.23 -18.04 1.83
C ILE A 59 -3.31 -19.08 1.49
N THR A 60 -3.45 -20.15 2.29
CA THR A 60 -4.49 -21.16 2.07
C THR A 60 -5.89 -20.53 2.13
N GLU A 61 -6.17 -19.73 3.16
CA GLU A 61 -7.45 -19.04 3.31
C GLU A 61 -7.74 -18.09 2.13
N LEU A 62 -6.74 -17.36 1.64
CA LEU A 62 -6.87 -16.52 0.45
C LEU A 62 -7.27 -17.36 -0.77
N CYS A 63 -6.55 -18.47 -1.02
CA CYS A 63 -6.83 -19.36 -2.15
C CYS A 63 -8.21 -20.00 -2.06
N GLU A 64 -8.62 -20.45 -0.87
CA GLU A 64 -9.95 -21.03 -0.63
C GLU A 64 -11.06 -20.00 -0.88
N ASN A 65 -10.90 -18.78 -0.36
CA ASN A 65 -11.87 -17.71 -0.59
C ASN A 65 -12.00 -17.36 -2.08
N ILE A 66 -10.90 -17.32 -2.83
CA ILE A 66 -10.92 -17.10 -4.29
C ILE A 66 -11.71 -18.21 -4.99
N LEU A 67 -11.54 -19.47 -4.58
CA LEU A 67 -12.26 -20.61 -5.16
C LEU A 67 -13.76 -20.64 -4.79
N LEU A 68 -14.12 -20.10 -3.62
CA LEU A 68 -15.49 -20.08 -3.11
C LEU A 68 -16.33 -18.89 -3.61
N MET A 69 -15.71 -17.89 -4.26
CA MET A 69 -16.43 -16.75 -4.81
C MET A 69 -17.36 -17.18 -5.95
N GLN A 70 -18.64 -16.78 -5.87
CA GLN A 70 -19.65 -17.06 -6.90
C GLN A 70 -19.43 -16.25 -8.19
N GLU A 71 -18.77 -15.10 -8.08
CA GLU A 71 -18.32 -14.31 -9.22
C GLU A 71 -16.82 -14.52 -9.47
N PRO A 72 -16.34 -14.47 -10.73
CA PRO A 72 -14.92 -14.62 -11.02
C PRO A 72 -14.11 -13.58 -10.24
N CYS A 73 -13.28 -14.05 -9.30
CA CYS A 73 -12.31 -13.19 -8.66
C CYS A 73 -11.29 -12.74 -9.71
N GLU A 74 -11.19 -11.43 -9.95
CA GLU A 74 -10.19 -10.89 -10.89
C GLU A 74 -8.75 -10.99 -10.38
N PHE A 75 -8.55 -11.32 -9.09
CA PHE A 75 -7.23 -11.44 -8.51
C PHE A 75 -6.58 -12.78 -8.85
N ASP A 76 -5.54 -12.75 -9.69
CA ASP A 76 -4.66 -13.90 -9.93
C ASP A 76 -3.59 -14.01 -8.83
N VAL A 77 -3.55 -15.14 -8.12
CA VAL A 77 -2.54 -15.45 -7.10
C VAL A 77 -1.11 -15.46 -7.64
N ASN A 78 -0.93 -15.58 -8.95
CA ASN A 78 0.37 -15.51 -9.61
C ASN A 78 0.83 -14.09 -9.93
N THR A 79 -0.01 -13.08 -9.67
CA THR A 79 0.33 -11.67 -9.87
C THR A 79 1.64 -11.31 -9.14
N THR A 80 2.58 -10.74 -9.89
CA THR A 80 3.86 -10.25 -9.39
C THR A 80 3.85 -8.74 -9.15
N PHE A 81 4.88 -8.21 -8.46
CA PHE A 81 5.07 -6.77 -8.35
C PHE A 81 5.27 -6.09 -9.71
N GLY A 82 5.89 -6.79 -10.68
CA GLY A 82 6.08 -6.30 -12.03
C GLY A 82 4.76 -6.18 -12.80
N ASP A 83 3.81 -7.08 -12.56
CA ASP A 83 2.49 -7.05 -13.20
C ASP A 83 1.63 -5.89 -12.70
N VAL A 84 1.88 -5.38 -11.49
CA VAL A 84 1.15 -4.22 -10.94
C VAL A 84 1.88 -2.89 -11.10
N ASP A 85 3.13 -2.89 -11.58
CA ASP A 85 3.91 -1.67 -11.82
C ASP A 85 3.31 -0.84 -12.96
N GLY A 86 2.93 0.40 -12.65
CA GLY A 86 2.29 1.34 -13.57
C GLY A 86 0.79 1.09 -13.81
N ASN A 87 0.25 -0.03 -13.33
CA ASN A 87 -1.16 -0.37 -13.48
C ASN A 87 -2.06 0.39 -12.49
N ALA A 88 -3.28 0.68 -12.93
CA ALA A 88 -4.27 1.33 -12.10
C ALA A 88 -4.75 0.37 -11.02
N LEU A 89 -4.68 0.81 -9.76
CA LEU A 89 -5.16 0.06 -8.61
C LEU A 89 -6.50 0.63 -8.14
N ALA A 90 -7.49 -0.24 -8.02
CA ALA A 90 -8.75 0.07 -7.38
C ALA A 90 -8.62 -0.17 -5.87
N PHE A 91 -8.76 0.89 -5.08
CA PHE A 91 -8.88 0.80 -3.63
C PHE A 91 -10.36 0.83 -3.26
N ILE A 92 -10.86 -0.26 -2.68
CA ILE A 92 -12.22 -0.31 -2.15
C ILE A 92 -12.19 0.35 -0.76
N GLY A 93 -12.88 1.48 -0.62
CA GLY A 93 -12.99 2.23 0.64
C GLY A 93 -12.40 3.65 0.61
N LEU A 94 -12.67 4.42 1.68
CA LEU A 94 -12.20 5.80 1.85
C LEU A 94 -10.74 5.89 2.33
N GLU A 95 -10.19 4.80 2.86
CA GLU A 95 -8.80 4.68 3.35
C GLU A 95 -7.76 4.54 2.22
N ARG A 96 -7.82 5.43 1.22
CA ARG A 96 -6.83 5.49 0.14
C ARG A 96 -5.46 5.80 0.74
N PRO A 97 -4.34 5.29 0.18
CA PRO A 97 -3.00 5.58 0.70
C PRO A 97 -2.56 7.05 0.51
N PHE A 98 -3.49 7.95 0.15
CA PHE A 98 -3.24 9.32 -0.28
C PHE A 98 -2.40 10.11 0.72
N ASN A 99 -2.76 10.12 2.01
CA ASN A 99 -2.02 10.90 3.02
C ASN A 99 -0.61 10.34 3.27
N ARG A 100 -0.45 9.00 3.29
CA ARG A 100 0.86 8.35 3.43
C ARG A 100 1.74 8.60 2.20
N CYS A 101 1.17 8.53 1.00
CA CYS A 101 1.90 8.84 -0.24
C CYS A 101 2.28 10.32 -0.29
N LEU A 102 1.36 11.21 0.07
CA LEU A 102 1.60 12.64 0.13
C LEU A 102 2.71 12.96 1.13
N TYR A 103 2.68 12.36 2.31
CA TYR A 103 3.75 12.53 3.30
C TYR A 103 5.09 12.08 2.73
N LEU A 104 5.16 10.85 2.19
CA LEU A 104 6.38 10.32 1.60
C LEU A 104 6.95 11.25 0.51
N HIS A 105 6.10 11.69 -0.42
CA HIS A 105 6.50 12.60 -1.49
C HIS A 105 6.95 13.96 -0.94
N THR A 106 6.27 14.48 0.09
CA THR A 106 6.64 15.74 0.73
C THR A 106 7.97 15.62 1.48
N SER A 107 8.22 14.49 2.16
CA SER A 107 9.51 14.20 2.82
C SER A 107 10.66 14.15 1.81
N VAL A 108 10.48 13.43 0.69
CA VAL A 108 11.49 13.33 -0.36
C VAL A 108 11.74 14.69 -1.00
N ALA A 109 10.68 15.44 -1.33
CA ALA A 109 10.80 16.78 -1.89
C ALA A 109 11.53 17.75 -0.94
N ARG A 110 11.27 17.66 0.37
CA ARG A 110 11.97 18.45 1.38
C ARG A 110 13.45 18.11 1.45
N ILE A 111 13.81 16.83 1.45
CA ILE A 111 15.23 16.40 1.45
C ILE A 111 15.95 17.02 0.24
N LEU A 112 15.38 16.88 -0.95
CA LEU A 112 15.95 17.46 -2.17
C LEU A 112 16.04 18.99 -2.10
N ALA A 113 15.00 19.67 -1.61
CA ALA A 113 14.99 21.12 -1.49
C ALA A 113 16.05 21.63 -0.50
N LEU A 114 16.29 20.91 0.60
CA LEU A 114 17.37 21.21 1.55
C LEU A 114 18.75 21.00 0.93
N GLU A 115 18.96 19.87 0.24
CA GLU A 115 20.23 19.55 -0.44
C GLU A 115 20.59 20.59 -1.51
N ASN A 116 19.58 21.14 -2.19
CA ASN A 116 19.77 22.16 -3.23
C ASN A 116 19.73 23.60 -2.67
N GLY A 117 19.54 23.79 -1.36
CA GLY A 117 19.44 25.11 -0.73
C GLY A 117 18.23 25.94 -1.18
N TRP A 118 17.17 25.30 -1.66
CA TRP A 118 15.93 25.96 -2.07
C TRP A 118 15.04 26.36 -0.89
N VAL A 119 15.23 25.72 0.27
CA VAL A 119 14.52 26.03 1.51
C VAL A 119 15.48 26.03 2.69
N GLU A 120 15.11 26.73 3.76
CA GLU A 120 15.88 26.76 5.01
C GLU A 120 15.71 25.45 5.81
N ALA A 121 16.71 25.11 6.63
CA ALA A 121 16.69 23.91 7.48
C ALA A 121 15.53 23.89 8.51
N SER A 122 15.03 25.08 8.85
CA SER A 122 13.89 25.32 9.73
C SER A 122 12.53 25.01 9.08
N TYR A 123 12.49 24.88 7.74
CA TYR A 123 11.25 24.54 7.04
C TYR A 123 10.87 23.10 7.38
N ASP A 124 9.63 22.93 7.85
CA ASP A 124 9.05 21.64 8.17
C ASP A 124 7.58 21.62 7.75
N PHE A 125 7.00 20.42 7.61
CA PHE A 125 5.60 20.24 7.26
C PHE A 125 4.92 19.28 8.24
N PRO A 126 3.59 19.35 8.42
CA PRO A 126 2.88 18.53 9.39
C PRO A 126 3.06 17.02 9.16
N ASP A 127 3.12 16.25 10.24
CA ASP A 127 3.16 14.80 10.17
C ASP A 127 1.81 14.18 9.85
N PHE A 128 1.57 13.97 8.55
CA PHE A 128 0.40 13.29 8.02
C PHE A 128 0.45 11.75 8.23
N TRP A 129 1.46 11.17 8.89
CA TRP A 129 1.42 9.75 9.29
C TRP A 129 0.38 9.44 10.36
N SER A 130 0.00 10.45 11.15
CA SER A 130 -0.92 10.30 12.29
C SER A 130 -2.41 10.44 11.95
N ASP A 131 -2.73 10.74 10.68
CA ASP A 131 -4.03 11.24 10.18
C ASP A 131 -5.19 10.23 10.12
N VAL A 132 -5.26 9.26 11.02
CA VAL A 132 -6.56 8.68 11.32
C VAL A 132 -6.67 8.54 12.82
N ASP A 133 -7.36 9.50 13.44
CA ASP A 133 -7.71 9.42 14.86
C ASP A 133 -8.45 8.10 15.12
N LEU A 134 -8.23 7.51 16.30
CA LEU A 134 -8.88 6.26 16.66
C LEU A 134 -10.41 6.42 16.66
N ASN A 135 -10.91 7.62 16.97
CA ASN A 135 -12.34 7.93 16.92
C ASN A 135 -12.89 7.90 15.48
N ASP A 136 -12.18 8.49 14.52
CA ASP A 136 -12.56 8.41 13.10
C ASP A 136 -12.61 6.96 12.62
N LYS A 137 -11.66 6.11 13.08
CA LYS A 137 -11.69 4.66 12.78
C LYS A 137 -12.92 3.98 13.37
N MET A 138 -13.34 4.34 14.59
CA MET A 138 -14.46 3.73 15.28
C MET A 138 -15.82 4.15 14.71
N ASP A 139 -15.95 5.39 14.22
CA ASP A 139 -17.17 5.89 13.56
C ASP A 139 -17.47 5.15 12.24
N PHE A 140 -16.45 4.65 11.54
CA PHE A 140 -16.63 3.78 10.39
C PHE A 140 -17.18 2.38 10.75
N PHE A 141 -16.89 1.88 11.95
CA PHE A 141 -17.43 0.58 12.42
C PHE A 141 -18.85 0.70 12.99
N SER A 142 -19.16 1.81 13.67
CA SER A 142 -20.49 2.05 14.25
C SER A 142 -21.54 2.43 13.20
N SER A 143 -21.14 3.03 12.08
CA SER A 143 -22.06 3.39 10.98
C SER A 143 -22.46 2.21 10.08
N GLN A 144 -21.76 1.06 10.14
CA GLN A 144 -22.17 -0.17 9.43
C GLN A 144 -23.08 -1.10 10.25
N SER A 145 -23.39 -0.75 11.50
CA SER A 145 -24.25 -1.57 12.39
C SER A 145 -25.66 -0.99 12.59
N SER A 146 -26.04 0.05 11.85
CA SER A 146 -27.40 0.63 11.87
C SER A 146 -28.05 0.60 10.48
N GLY A 147 -28.35 -0.62 10.02
CA GLY A 147 -29.19 -0.88 8.86
C GLY A 147 -29.99 -2.16 9.08
N GLY A 148 -30.97 -2.07 9.99
CA GLY A 148 -32.06 -3.04 10.14
C GLY A 148 -33.35 -2.44 9.60
#